data_AF-A0A4Y8C6T4-F1
#
_entry.id   AF-A0A4Y8C6T4-F1
#
_cell.length_a   1.000
_cell.length_b   1.000
_cell.length_c   1.000
_cell.angle_alpha   90.00
_cell.angle_beta   90.00
_cell.angle_gamma   90.00
#
_symmetry.space_group_name_H-M   'P 1'
#
loop_
_entity.id
_entity.type
_entity.pdbx_description
1 polymer ?
#
loop_
_entity_poly.entity_id
_entity_poly.type
_entity_poly.pdbx_seq_one_letter_code
_entity_poly.pdbx_strand_id
1 'polypeptide(L)'
;GTSHAFVSSRAASLLEKDKSELNVISAHLGNGASVCAIEKGKSVDTSMGFTPLEGLIMGTRCGDLDPAILPFISHLKGLTIEEIDTLMNKKSGVYGICGYNDFRD
;
A
#
# COMPACT_ATOMS: atom_id res chain seq x y z
N GLY A 1 -10.27 2.95 4.51
CA GLY A 1 -10.56 1.49 4.55
C GLY A 1 -11.07 1.07 5.93
N THR A 2 -11.69 -0.11 6.03
CA THR A 2 -12.28 -0.63 7.29
C THR A 2 -11.24 -0.83 8.40
N SER A 3 -10.05 -1.36 8.07
CA SER A 3 -8.96 -1.52 9.03
C SER A 3 -8.50 -0.19 9.61
N HIS A 4 -8.19 0.80 8.77
CA HIS A 4 -7.81 2.15 9.20
C HIS A 4 -8.88 2.81 10.10
N ALA A 5 -10.17 2.66 9.76
CA ALA A 5 -11.27 3.18 10.58
C ALA A 5 -11.38 2.49 11.94
N PHE A 6 -11.16 1.17 12.00
CA PHE A 6 -11.17 0.42 13.24
C PHE A 6 -10.00 0.83 14.15
N VAL A 7 -8.77 0.84 13.62
CA VAL A 7 -7.58 1.13 14.44
C VAL A 7 -7.53 2.58 14.91
N SER A 8 -8.00 3.55 14.12
CA SER A 8 -8.11 4.94 14.58
C SER A 8 -9.15 5.10 15.68
N SER A 9 -10.27 4.39 15.59
CA SER A 9 -11.28 4.34 16.65
C SER A 9 -10.74 3.70 17.93
N ARG A 10 -9.96 2.62 17.79
CA ARG A 10 -9.31 1.96 18.92
C ARG A 10 -8.25 2.86 19.56
N ALA A 11 -7.47 3.58 18.76
CA ALA A 11 -6.49 4.54 19.25
C ALA A 11 -7.15 5.67 20.04
N ALA A 12 -8.27 6.24 19.57
CA ALA A 12 -9.03 7.25 20.31
C ALA A 12 -9.45 6.74 21.70
N SER A 13 -9.99 5.51 21.77
CA SER A 13 -10.38 4.86 23.01
C SER A 13 -9.20 4.60 23.96
N LEU A 14 -8.05 4.18 23.43
CA LEU A 14 -6.84 3.94 24.24
C LEU A 14 -6.22 5.21 24.79
N LEU A 15 -6.38 6.32 24.07
CA LEU A 15 -5.86 7.63 24.44
C LEU A 15 -6.87 8.45 25.25
N GLU A 16 -8.06 7.92 25.51
CA GLU A 16 -9.16 8.60 26.21
C GLU A 16 -9.53 9.95 25.56
N LYS A 17 -9.54 9.98 24.23
CA LYS A 17 -9.87 11.18 23.43
C LYS A 17 -11.10 10.96 22.58
N ASP A 18 -11.83 12.05 22.33
CA ASP A 18 -12.84 12.03 21.28
C ASP A 18 -12.18 11.89 19.90
N LYS A 19 -12.87 11.23 18.96
CA LYS A 19 -12.34 11.05 17.60
C LYS A 19 -12.09 12.39 16.90
N SER A 20 -12.90 13.41 17.16
CA SER A 20 -12.75 14.75 16.57
C SER A 20 -11.52 15.51 17.05
N GLU A 21 -10.84 15.02 18.10
CA GLU A 21 -9.61 15.58 18.65
C GLU A 21 -8.37 14.75 18.23
N LEU A 22 -8.57 13.65 17.52
CA LEU A 22 -7.51 12.70 17.18
C LEU A 22 -6.96 12.96 15.77
N ASN A 23 -5.66 13.27 15.72
CA ASN A 23 -4.85 13.26 14.50
C ASN A 23 -3.83 12.12 14.59
N VAL A 24 -3.90 11.16 13.68
CA VAL A 24 -3.05 9.96 13.69
C VAL A 24 -2.68 9.53 12.27
N ILE A 25 -1.52 8.88 12.17
CA ILE A 25 -1.12 8.12 10.99
C ILE A 25 -1.37 6.65 11.31
N SER A 26 -2.15 5.97 10.46
CA SER A 26 -2.42 4.55 10.58
C SER A 26 -1.64 3.78 9.53
N ALA A 27 -0.74 2.90 9.95
CA ALA A 27 0.00 2.00 9.08
C ALA A 27 -0.59 0.58 9.16
N HIS A 28 -1.19 0.12 8.06
CA HIS A 28 -1.64 -1.27 7.89
C HIS A 28 -0.57 -2.01 7.10
N LEU A 29 0.17 -2.91 7.76
CA LEU A 29 1.31 -3.61 7.18
C LEU A 29 1.05 -5.12 7.16
N GLY A 30 0.67 -5.63 5.98
CA GLY A 30 0.48 -7.06 5.73
C GLY A 30 0.83 -7.39 4.27
N ASN A 31 0.28 -8.47 3.74
CA ASN A 31 0.48 -8.85 2.33
C ASN A 31 0.07 -7.74 1.34
N GLY A 32 -0.97 -6.98 1.69
CA GLY A 32 -1.22 -5.65 1.16
C GLY A 32 -0.91 -4.63 2.25
N ALA A 33 -0.29 -3.51 1.87
CA ALA A 33 0.15 -2.51 2.82
C ALA A 33 -0.33 -1.11 2.43
N SER A 34 -0.83 -0.34 3.38
CA SER A 34 -1.24 1.04 3.17
C SER A 34 -1.04 1.91 4.41
N VAL A 35 -0.77 3.19 4.20
CA VAL A 35 -0.73 4.21 5.25
C VAL A 35 -1.85 5.21 5.02
N CYS A 36 -2.52 5.63 6.08
CA CYS A 36 -3.62 6.58 6.03
C CYS A 36 -3.40 7.69 7.05
N ALA A 37 -3.43 8.95 6.58
CA ALA A 37 -3.47 10.13 7.43
C ALA A 37 -4.91 10.41 7.84
N ILE A 38 -5.13 10.49 9.15
CA ILE A 38 -6.46 10.70 9.73
C ILE A 38 -6.40 11.96 10.57
N GLU A 39 -7.18 12.96 10.19
CA GLU A 39 -7.32 14.23 10.89
C GLU A 39 -8.73 14.34 11.48
N LYS A 40 -8.82 14.61 12.78
CA LYS A 40 -10.09 14.74 13.52
C LYS A 40 -11.05 13.56 13.25
N GLY A 41 -10.49 12.36 13.22
CA GLY A 41 -11.23 11.12 12.98
C GLY A 41 -11.66 10.88 11.52
N LYS A 42 -11.26 11.73 10.58
CA LYS A 42 -11.56 11.60 9.15
C LYS A 42 -10.29 11.30 8.35
N SER A 43 -10.38 10.37 7.40
CA SER A 43 -9.31 10.12 6.44
C SER A 43 -9.12 11.35 5.56
N VAL A 44 -7.92 11.91 5.55
CA VAL A 44 -7.56 13.06 4.69
C VAL A 44 -6.60 12.67 3.58
N ASP A 45 -5.85 11.59 3.77
CA ASP A 45 -4.98 11.03 2.73
C ASP A 45 -4.75 9.52 2.96
N THR A 46 -4.42 8.79 1.91
CA THR A 46 -4.09 7.37 1.97
C THR A 46 -3.16 6.97 0.83
N SER A 47 -2.22 6.06 1.10
CA SER A 47 -1.16 5.72 0.15
C SER A 47 -1.60 4.92 -1.08
N MET A 48 -2.70 4.18 -0.99
CA MET A 48 -3.29 3.52 -2.17
C MET A 48 -4.20 4.51 -2.90
N GLY A 49 -4.07 4.63 -4.22
CA GLY A 49 -4.99 5.44 -5.02
C GLY A 49 -6.06 4.62 -5.72
N PHE A 50 -6.13 4.73 -7.05
CA PHE A 50 -7.23 4.15 -7.83
C PHE A 50 -7.34 2.64 -7.67
N THR A 51 -6.21 1.95 -7.55
CA THR A 51 -6.13 0.52 -7.25
C THR A 51 -5.28 0.28 -6.01
N PRO A 52 -5.33 -0.92 -5.42
CA PRO A 52 -4.45 -1.31 -4.32
C PRO A 52 -2.96 -1.49 -4.70
N LEU A 53 -2.54 -1.04 -5.89
CA LEU A 53 -1.16 -1.16 -6.38
C LEU A 53 -0.26 -0.03 -5.88
N GLU A 54 -0.79 1.19 -5.84
CA GLU A 54 -0.04 2.40 -5.46
C GLU A 54 0.32 2.42 -3.97
N GLY A 55 1.40 3.12 -3.65
CA GLY A 55 1.87 3.40 -2.31
C GLY A 55 3.01 2.48 -1.89
N LEU A 56 2.83 1.80 -0.75
CA LEU A 56 3.89 1.00 -0.15
C LEU A 56 4.27 -0.20 -1.01
N ILE A 57 5.55 -0.60 -0.89
CA ILE A 57 5.96 -1.94 -1.29
C ILE A 57 5.18 -2.98 -0.48
N MET A 58 4.74 -4.06 -1.13
CA MET A 58 3.93 -5.12 -0.51
C MET A 58 4.52 -6.50 -0.80
N GLY A 59 3.85 -7.57 -0.38
CA GLY A 59 4.40 -8.94 -0.53
C GLY A 59 4.74 -9.29 -1.99
N THR A 60 3.83 -9.02 -2.92
CA THR A 60 4.04 -9.29 -4.37
C THR A 60 3.80 -8.08 -5.28
N ARG A 61 3.40 -6.95 -4.70
CA ARG A 61 3.06 -5.72 -5.43
C ARG A 61 4.18 -4.71 -5.36
N CYS A 62 4.40 -4.01 -6.47
CA CYS A 62 5.49 -3.04 -6.58
C CYS A 62 5.34 -1.84 -5.64
N GLY A 63 4.12 -1.35 -5.38
CA GLY A 63 3.95 -0.03 -4.79
C GLY A 63 4.23 1.06 -5.82
N ASP A 64 4.70 2.20 -5.35
CA ASP A 64 5.08 3.34 -6.19
C ASP A 64 6.26 3.02 -7.11
N LEU A 65 6.15 3.51 -8.34
CA LEU A 65 7.12 3.36 -9.42
C LEU A 65 7.18 4.65 -10.22
N ASP A 66 8.31 4.90 -10.89
CA ASP A 66 8.33 5.86 -12.00
C ASP A 66 7.42 5.33 -13.13
N PRO A 67 6.37 6.06 -13.55
CA PRO A 67 5.51 5.62 -14.65
C PRO A 67 6.27 5.31 -15.96
N ALA A 68 7.42 5.95 -16.20
CA ALA A 68 8.24 5.73 -17.37
C ALA A 68 8.94 4.35 -17.38
N ILE A 69 9.00 3.64 -16.24
CA ILE A 69 9.62 2.31 -16.20
C ILE A 69 8.79 1.26 -16.94
N LEU A 70 7.47 1.43 -17.00
CA LEU A 70 6.54 0.50 -17.64
C LEU A 70 6.76 0.40 -19.15
N PRO A 71 6.75 1.51 -19.93
CA PRO A 71 7.09 1.45 -21.35
C PRO A 71 8.55 1.05 -21.57
N PHE A 72 9.47 1.48 -20.70
CA PHE A 72 10.88 1.09 -20.82
C PHE A 72 11.07 -0.42 -20.75
N ILE A 73 10.50 -1.09 -19.74
CA ILE A 73 10.63 -2.54 -19.57
C ILE A 73 9.84 -3.30 -20.63
N SER A 74 8.67 -2.78 -21.04
CA SER A 74 7.89 -3.34 -22.16
C SER A 74 8.74 -3.42 -23.42
N HIS A 75 9.39 -2.31 -23.82
CA HIS A 75 10.23 -2.28 -25.02
C HIS A 75 11.48 -3.15 -24.89
N LEU A 76 12.12 -3.14 -23.70
CA LEU A 76 13.35 -3.90 -23.47
C LEU A 76 13.11 -5.43 -23.47
N LYS A 77 11.96 -5.87 -22.99
CA LYS A 77 11.66 -7.30 -22.75
C LYS A 77 10.57 -7.86 -23.66
N GLY A 78 9.94 -7.03 -24.49
CA GLY A 78 8.82 -7.42 -25.35
C GLY A 78 7.55 -7.80 -24.58
N LEU A 79 7.34 -7.21 -23.39
CA LEU A 79 6.20 -7.59 -22.52
C LEU A 79 4.90 -6.93 -22.97
N THR A 80 3.81 -7.70 -22.95
CA THR A 80 2.46 -7.16 -23.14
C THR A 80 1.96 -6.39 -21.92
N ILE A 81 0.85 -5.65 -22.08
CA ILE A 81 0.23 -4.91 -20.97
C ILE A 81 -0.20 -5.86 -19.85
N GLU A 82 -0.74 -7.03 -20.19
CA GLU A 82 -1.19 -8.05 -19.24
C GLU A 82 0.00 -8.67 -18.48
N GLU A 83 1.13 -8.83 -19.15
CA GLU A 83 2.37 -9.31 -18.51
C GLU A 83 2.96 -8.27 -17.57
N ILE A 84 2.89 -6.98 -17.92
CA ILE A 84 3.29 -5.88 -17.05
C ILE A 84 2.37 -5.77 -15.84
N ASP A 85 1.05 -5.90 -16.01
CA ASP A 85 0.11 -5.92 -14.88
C ASP A 85 0.42 -7.09 -13.92
N THR A 86 0.67 -8.27 -14.49
CA THR A 86 1.10 -9.45 -13.73
C THR A 86 2.43 -9.20 -13.01
N LEU A 87 3.39 -8.56 -13.69
CA LEU A 87 4.69 -8.21 -13.12
C LEU A 87 4.50 -7.30 -11.90
N MET A 88 3.75 -6.21 -12.05
CA MET A 88 3.51 -5.22 -11.00
C MET A 88 2.73 -5.81 -9.82
N ASN A 89 1.73 -6.68 -10.05
CA ASN A 89 0.85 -7.17 -9.00
C ASN A 89 1.30 -8.47 -8.32
N LYS A 90 2.03 -9.34 -9.04
CA LYS A 90 2.29 -10.73 -8.62
C LYS A 90 3.77 -11.10 -8.57
N LYS A 91 4.63 -10.38 -9.29
CA LYS A 91 6.06 -10.72 -9.41
C LYS A 91 6.99 -9.58 -8.96
N SER A 92 6.45 -8.61 -8.24
CA SER A 92 7.20 -7.46 -7.69
C SER A 92 7.18 -7.50 -6.17
N GLY A 93 7.39 -6.37 -5.51
CA GLY A 93 7.34 -6.28 -4.06
C GLY A 93 8.50 -7.02 -3.39
N VAL A 94 8.28 -7.46 -2.15
CA VAL A 94 9.26 -8.27 -1.41
C VAL A 94 9.62 -9.53 -2.19
N TYR A 95 8.65 -10.17 -2.84
CA TYR A 95 8.89 -11.34 -3.69
C TYR A 95 9.87 -11.06 -4.84
N GLY A 96 9.68 -9.94 -5.54
CA GLY A 96 10.56 -9.56 -6.64
C GLY A 96 11.99 -9.23 -6.21
N ILE A 97 12.19 -8.82 -4.96
CA ILE A 97 13.50 -8.42 -4.41
C ILE A 97 14.20 -9.59 -3.71
N CYS A 98 13.47 -10.34 -2.90
CA CYS A 98 14.01 -11.35 -1.98
C CYS A 98 13.72 -12.80 -2.43
N GLY A 99 12.78 -13.02 -3.34
CA GLY A 99 12.36 -14.36 -3.80
C GLY A 99 11.26 -15.02 -2.97
N TYR A 100 10.80 -14.38 -1.89
CA TYR A 100 9.71 -14.81 -1.03
C TYR A 100 8.82 -13.60 -0.67
N ASN A 101 7.54 -13.83 -0.36
CA ASN A 101 6.57 -12.77 -0.14
C ASN A 101 6.11 -12.61 1.32
N ASP A 102 6.53 -13.52 2.19
CA ASP A 102 6.26 -13.46 3.62
C ASP A 102 7.36 -12.66 4.32
N PHE A 103 6.99 -11.68 5.12
CA PHE A 103 7.94 -10.86 5.87
C PHE A 103 8.61 -11.60 7.04
N ARG A 104 8.20 -12.84 7.32
CA ARG A 104 8.80 -13.70 8.35
C ARG A 104 9.98 -14.52 7.84
N ASP A 105 10.03 -14.75 6.52
CA ASP A 105 11.07 -15.55 5.85
C ASP A 105 12.32 -14.71 5.55
#